data_AF-A0A6V7U8P7-F1
#
_entry.id   AF-A0A6V7U8P7-F1
#
_cell.length_a   1.000
_cell.length_b   1.000
_cell.length_c   1.000
_cell.angle_alpha   90.00
_cell.angle_beta   90.00
_cell.angle_gamma   90.00
#
_symmetry.space_group_name_H-M   'P 1'
#
loop_
_entity.id
_entity.type
_entity.pdbx_description
1 polymer ?
#
loop_
_entity_poly.entity_id
_entity_poly.type
_entity_poly.pdbx_seq_one_letter_code
_entity_poly.pdbx_strand_id
1 'polypeptide(L)'
;MCTLRDSRCINAILNIYRRQFVDSCTDFITTENNGNNSGSASLPHKPGRKMASQCSKIPVPFRTLAYCEGVHYGTEQDWNLILELFRNEIVQVEKERLLVALACSRDTHTLKMLLTMASDVNSTIIRLQDKPSVFTHVGSRIIGKKIILDFFY
;
A
#
# COMPACT_ATOMS: atom_id res chain seq x y z
N MET A 1 27.20 -6.93 -0.37
CA MET A 1 25.87 -7.20 -0.92
C MET A 1 24.84 -6.88 0.17
N CYS A 2 23.83 -6.06 -0.12
CA CYS A 2 22.80 -5.74 0.88
C CYS A 2 21.87 -6.93 1.09
N THR A 3 21.54 -7.25 2.33
CA THR A 3 20.53 -8.27 2.67
C THR A 3 19.51 -7.69 3.63
N LEU A 4 18.28 -8.19 3.61
CA LEU A 4 17.22 -7.81 4.55
C LEU A 4 17.46 -8.33 5.99
N ARG A 5 18.69 -8.78 6.28
CA ARG A 5 19.18 -9.08 7.63
C ARG A 5 20.16 -8.01 8.16
N ASP A 6 20.66 -7.13 7.29
CA ASP A 6 21.57 -6.03 7.65
C ASP A 6 20.77 -4.75 7.95
N SER A 7 20.87 -4.26 9.18
CA SER A 7 20.17 -3.05 9.63
C SER A 7 20.50 -1.81 8.79
N ARG A 8 21.70 -1.72 8.21
CA ARG A 8 22.07 -0.60 7.33
C ARG A 8 21.25 -0.60 6.05
N CYS A 9 21.01 -1.79 5.50
CA CYS A 9 20.21 -1.97 4.29
C CYS A 9 18.74 -1.66 4.56
N ILE A 10 18.20 -2.17 5.67
CA ILE A 10 16.84 -1.88 6.10
C ILE A 10 16.67 -0.38 6.27
N ASN A 11 17.56 0.29 7.01
CA ASN A 11 17.48 1.73 7.22
C ASN A 11 17.59 2.53 5.92
N ALA A 12 18.41 2.10 4.96
CA ALA A 12 18.47 2.74 3.64
C ALA A 12 17.13 2.63 2.88
N ILE A 13 16.50 1.45 2.88
CA ILE A 13 15.17 1.24 2.27
C ILE A 13 14.11 2.07 2.97
N LEU A 14 14.10 2.11 4.31
CA LEU A 14 13.15 2.90 5.09
C LEU A 14 13.32 4.40 4.87
N ASN A 15 14.56 4.88 4.70
CA ASN A 15 14.82 6.27 4.35
C ASN A 15 14.30 6.62 2.95
N ILE A 16 14.45 5.71 1.99
CA ILE A 16 13.87 5.87 0.64
C ILE A 16 12.35 5.90 0.73
N TYR A 17 11.75 4.93 1.45
CA TYR A 17 10.30 4.86 1.66
C TYR A 17 9.75 6.16 2.27
N ARG A 18 10.32 6.64 3.37
CA ARG A 18 9.87 7.87 4.03
C ARG A 18 9.96 9.08 3.11
N ARG A 19 11.15 9.34 2.54
CA ARG A 19 11.39 10.56 1.75
C ARG A 19 10.72 10.58 0.39
N GLN A 20 10.75 9.45 -0.32
CA GLN A 20 10.33 9.38 -1.72
C GLN A 20 8.90 8.88 -1.89
N PHE A 21 8.31 8.30 -0.85
CA PHE A 21 6.93 7.85 -0.87
C PHE A 21 6.08 8.56 0.18
N VAL A 22 6.37 8.41 1.49
CA VAL A 22 5.51 8.98 2.54
C VAL A 22 5.40 10.49 2.43
N ASP A 23 6.52 11.21 2.47
CA ASP A 23 6.54 12.67 2.42
C ASP A 23 5.91 13.15 1.10
N SER A 24 6.39 12.59 -0.02
CA SER A 24 5.92 12.95 -1.37
C SER A 24 4.42 12.72 -1.59
N CYS A 25 3.86 11.62 -1.08
CA CYS A 25 2.44 11.30 -1.21
C CYS A 25 1.58 12.01 -0.16
N THR A 26 2.11 12.32 1.03
CA THR A 26 1.38 13.08 2.06
C THR A 26 1.29 14.56 1.72
N ASP A 27 2.37 15.17 1.24
CA ASP A 27 2.37 16.56 0.75
C ASP A 27 1.38 16.73 -0.42
N PHE A 28 1.35 15.72 -1.30
CA PHE A 28 0.36 15.64 -2.36
C PHE A 28 -1.07 15.54 -1.81
N ILE A 29 -1.30 14.84 -0.69
CA ILE A 29 -2.59 14.77 0.01
C ILE A 29 -3.01 16.12 0.61
N THR A 30 -2.10 16.86 1.25
CA THR A 30 -2.43 18.14 1.90
C THR A 30 -2.72 19.30 0.94
N THR A 31 -2.07 19.31 -0.25
CA THR A 31 -2.17 20.43 -1.20
C THR A 31 -3.60 20.64 -1.76
N GLU A 32 -4.44 19.59 -1.86
CA GLU A 32 -5.84 19.75 -2.29
C GLU A 32 -6.77 20.21 -1.18
N ASN A 33 -6.49 19.90 0.09
CA ASN A 33 -7.34 20.33 1.19
C ASN A 33 -7.38 21.87 1.31
N ASN A 34 -6.37 22.54 0.74
CA ASN A 34 -6.27 24.00 0.66
C ASN A 34 -6.63 24.58 -0.73
N GLY A 35 -6.99 23.73 -1.72
CA GLY A 35 -7.05 24.07 -3.14
C GLY A 35 -8.43 24.37 -3.74
N ASN A 36 -9.50 24.45 -2.95
CA ASN A 36 -10.79 24.91 -3.46
C ASN A 36 -10.84 26.44 -3.52
N ASN A 37 -10.16 27.05 -4.50
CA ASN A 37 -10.49 28.34 -5.12
C ASN A 37 -9.51 28.70 -6.25
N SER A 38 -9.76 28.24 -7.48
CA SER A 38 -9.63 29.04 -8.72
C SER A 38 -9.81 28.13 -9.94
N GLY A 39 -10.77 28.50 -10.79
CA GLY A 39 -11.16 27.72 -11.95
C GLY A 39 -10.16 27.79 -13.10
N SER A 40 -10.14 26.70 -13.88
CA SER A 40 -9.93 26.76 -15.33
C SER A 40 -10.59 25.54 -15.96
N ALA A 41 -11.24 25.76 -17.10
CA ALA A 41 -12.16 24.83 -17.75
C ALA A 41 -11.42 23.76 -18.56
N SER A 42 -11.66 22.49 -18.24
CA SER A 42 -11.43 21.34 -19.14
C SER A 42 -12.11 20.08 -18.58
N LEU A 43 -13.15 19.58 -19.28
CA LEU A 43 -13.86 18.27 -19.16
C LEU A 43 -14.28 17.82 -17.74
N PRO A 44 -15.36 17.02 -17.57
CA PRO A 44 -15.79 16.57 -16.24
C PRO A 44 -14.86 15.46 -15.73
N HIS A 45 -13.62 15.81 -15.37
CA HIS A 45 -12.80 14.97 -14.52
C HIS A 45 -13.30 15.11 -13.08
N LYS A 46 -13.85 14.01 -12.57
CA LYS A 46 -14.11 13.74 -11.15
C LYS A 46 -12.99 14.34 -10.29
N PRO A 47 -13.27 14.93 -9.11
CA PRO A 47 -12.22 15.40 -8.21
C PRO A 47 -11.17 14.29 -8.02
N GLY A 48 -9.92 14.61 -8.37
CA GLY A 48 -8.88 13.63 -8.65
C GLY A 48 -8.57 12.76 -7.45
N ARG A 49 -8.86 11.46 -7.53
CA ARG A 49 -8.41 10.49 -6.53
C ARG A 49 -6.89 10.39 -6.64
N LYS A 50 -6.16 10.56 -5.53
CA LYS A 50 -4.70 10.64 -5.50
C LYS A 50 -4.08 9.26 -5.59
N MET A 51 -3.23 9.05 -6.60
CA MET A 51 -2.68 7.75 -6.94
C MET A 51 -1.21 7.63 -6.51
N ALA A 52 -0.81 6.47 -6.00
CA ALA A 52 0.59 6.19 -5.66
C ALA A 52 1.50 6.34 -6.89
N SER A 53 1.01 5.96 -8.05
CA SER A 53 1.71 6.04 -9.33
C SER A 53 2.13 7.46 -9.70
N GLN A 54 1.40 8.48 -9.21
CA GLN A 54 1.66 9.90 -9.46
C GLN A 54 2.58 10.53 -8.43
N CYS A 55 2.44 10.19 -7.14
CA CYS A 55 3.20 10.84 -6.07
C CYS A 55 4.51 10.12 -5.71
N SER A 56 4.63 8.82 -6.00
CA SER A 56 5.81 8.03 -5.65
C SER A 56 7.01 8.40 -6.52
N LYS A 57 8.07 8.91 -5.86
CA LYS A 57 9.36 9.21 -6.48
C LYS A 57 10.32 8.00 -6.47
N ILE A 58 9.91 6.89 -5.88
CA ILE A 58 10.69 5.65 -5.86
C ILE A 58 10.76 5.08 -7.28
N PRO A 59 11.95 4.75 -7.81
CA PRO A 59 12.04 4.11 -9.12
C PRO A 59 11.26 2.81 -9.17
N VAL A 60 10.52 2.59 -10.25
CA VAL A 60 9.54 1.50 -10.42
C VAL A 60 10.05 0.12 -9.99
N PRO A 61 11.30 -0.31 -10.33
CA PRO A 61 11.81 -1.62 -9.94
C PRO A 61 11.92 -1.84 -8.41
N PHE A 62 12.02 -0.76 -7.63
CA PHE A 62 12.22 -0.82 -6.18
C PHE A 62 10.95 -0.56 -5.37
N ARG A 63 9.85 -0.15 -6.02
CA ARG A 63 8.60 0.22 -5.34
C ARG A 63 8.03 -0.92 -4.49
N THR A 64 7.93 -2.14 -5.04
CA THR A 64 7.39 -3.29 -4.32
C THR A 64 8.17 -3.56 -3.03
N LEU A 65 9.50 -3.54 -3.11
CA LEU A 65 10.37 -3.75 -1.95
C LEU A 65 10.19 -2.61 -0.95
N ALA A 66 10.29 -1.36 -1.39
CA ALA A 66 10.24 -0.22 -0.51
C ALA A 66 8.89 -0.08 0.21
N TYR A 67 7.77 -0.28 -0.48
CA TYR A 67 6.44 -0.24 0.14
C TYR A 67 6.27 -1.38 1.14
N CYS A 68 6.69 -2.58 0.76
CA CYS A 68 6.59 -3.75 1.62
C CYS A 68 7.41 -3.62 2.90
N GLU A 69 8.67 -3.21 2.80
CA GLU A 69 9.53 -2.98 3.97
C GLU A 69 9.04 -1.78 4.80
N GLY A 70 8.53 -0.74 4.13
CA GLY A 70 7.88 0.41 4.76
C GLY A 70 6.72 -0.02 5.66
N VAL A 71 5.81 -0.84 5.16
CA VAL A 71 4.70 -1.40 5.96
C VAL A 71 5.19 -2.41 7.00
N HIS A 72 6.18 -3.23 6.67
CA HIS A 72 6.70 -4.25 7.58
C HIS A 72 7.29 -3.64 8.85
N TYR A 73 8.08 -2.58 8.72
CA TYR A 73 8.71 -1.87 9.84
C TYR A 73 7.96 -0.64 10.32
N GLY A 74 6.94 -0.20 9.58
CA GLY A 74 6.13 0.97 9.85
C GLY A 74 5.06 0.75 10.91
N THR A 75 4.22 1.77 11.05
CA THR A 75 3.10 1.79 11.99
C THR A 75 1.76 1.57 11.29
N GLU A 76 0.67 1.57 12.05
CA GLU A 76 -0.69 1.54 11.50
C GLU A 76 -0.96 2.71 10.55
N GLN A 77 -0.36 3.88 10.81
CA GLN A 77 -0.47 5.06 9.94
C GLN A 77 0.14 4.81 8.55
N ASP A 78 1.31 4.15 8.49
CA ASP A 78 1.93 3.76 7.22
C ASP A 78 1.03 2.79 6.44
N TRP A 79 0.42 1.84 7.14
CA TRP A 79 -0.50 0.89 6.53
C TRP A 79 -1.77 1.57 6.00
N ASN A 80 -2.35 2.49 6.78
CA ASN A 80 -3.53 3.26 6.38
C ASN A 80 -3.26 4.15 5.17
N LEU A 81 -2.08 4.78 5.09
CA LEU A 81 -1.65 5.54 3.91
C LEU A 81 -1.61 4.64 2.66
N ILE A 82 -0.99 3.45 2.76
CA ILE A 82 -0.94 2.49 1.65
C ILE A 82 -2.36 2.05 1.25
N LEU A 83 -3.25 1.81 2.21
CA LEU A 83 -4.63 1.40 1.94
C LEU A 83 -5.41 2.51 1.23
N GLU A 84 -5.25 3.76 1.64
CA GLU A 84 -5.85 4.92 0.99
C GLU A 84 -5.38 5.03 -0.47
N LEU A 85 -4.07 4.98 -0.69
CA LEU A 85 -3.48 5.02 -2.03
C LEU A 85 -3.92 3.81 -2.88
N PHE A 86 -4.04 2.63 -2.29
CA PHE A 86 -4.52 1.42 -2.96
C PHE A 86 -5.96 1.58 -3.46
N ARG A 87 -6.84 2.18 -2.65
CA ARG A 87 -8.24 2.44 -3.03
C ARG A 87 -8.34 3.41 -4.20
N ASN A 88 -7.43 4.37 -4.26
CA ASN A 88 -7.42 5.42 -5.28
C ASN A 88 -6.69 5.02 -6.57
N GLU A 89 -5.72 4.10 -6.50
CA GLU A 89 -4.90 3.70 -7.64
C GLU A 89 -5.70 3.01 -8.76
N ILE A 90 -5.47 3.47 -9.99
CA ILE A 90 -6.08 2.92 -11.23
C ILE A 90 -5.06 2.12 -12.05
N VAL A 91 -3.77 2.42 -11.92
CA VAL A 91 -2.69 1.69 -12.61
C VAL A 91 -2.57 0.31 -11.97
N GLN A 92 -3.05 -0.72 -12.66
CA GLN A 92 -3.18 -2.06 -12.08
C GLN A 92 -1.86 -2.59 -11.51
N VAL A 93 -0.75 -2.35 -12.20
CA VAL A 93 0.57 -2.80 -11.74
C VAL A 93 0.97 -2.10 -10.44
N GLU A 94 0.68 -0.81 -10.28
CA GLU A 94 0.97 -0.09 -9.03
C GLU A 94 0.01 -0.53 -7.92
N LYS A 95 -1.26 -0.76 -8.25
CA LYS A 95 -2.27 -1.27 -7.32
C LYS A 95 -1.86 -2.62 -6.73
N GLU A 96 -1.32 -3.52 -7.56
CA GLU A 96 -0.78 -4.81 -7.10
C GLU A 96 0.41 -4.63 -6.14
N ARG A 97 1.32 -3.68 -6.42
CA ARG A 97 2.45 -3.39 -5.50
C ARG A 97 1.96 -2.92 -4.13
N LEU A 98 0.93 -2.08 -4.10
CA LEU A 98 0.31 -1.62 -2.86
C LEU A 98 -0.40 -2.78 -2.14
N LEU A 99 -1.08 -3.67 -2.87
CA LEU A 99 -1.71 -4.87 -2.29
C LEU A 99 -0.68 -5.78 -1.61
N VAL A 100 0.45 -6.04 -2.29
CA VAL A 100 1.58 -6.78 -1.72
C VAL A 100 2.09 -6.09 -0.46
N ALA A 101 2.23 -4.77 -0.48
CA ALA A 101 2.69 -4.00 0.68
C ALA A 101 1.73 -4.12 1.88
N LEU A 102 0.42 -4.05 1.67
CA LEU A 102 -0.57 -4.24 2.75
C LEU A 102 -0.42 -5.60 3.44
N ALA A 103 -0.12 -6.65 2.67
CA ALA A 103 0.14 -7.99 3.18
C ALA A 103 1.50 -8.12 3.91
N CYS A 104 2.39 -7.12 3.83
CA CYS A 104 3.69 -7.13 4.49
C CYS A 104 3.69 -6.77 5.98
N SER A 105 2.56 -6.28 6.48
CA SER A 105 2.39 -5.90 7.89
C SER A 105 2.77 -7.05 8.83
N ARG A 106 3.32 -6.69 9.99
CA ARG A 106 3.54 -7.62 11.12
C ARG A 106 2.39 -7.59 12.12
N ASP A 107 1.50 -6.60 12.01
CA ASP A 107 0.37 -6.48 12.91
C ASP A 107 -0.74 -7.46 12.51
N THR A 108 -1.06 -8.35 13.44
CA THR A 108 -2.03 -9.42 13.21
C THR A 108 -3.45 -8.89 13.04
N HIS A 109 -3.81 -7.78 13.70
CA HIS A 109 -5.13 -7.18 13.57
C HIS A 109 -5.33 -6.64 12.15
N THR A 110 -4.34 -5.90 11.65
CA THR A 110 -4.36 -5.35 10.30
C THR A 110 -4.37 -6.43 9.22
N LEU A 111 -3.60 -7.51 9.39
CA LEU A 111 -3.63 -8.65 8.47
C LEU A 111 -5.00 -9.36 8.47
N LYS A 112 -5.62 -9.56 9.64
CA LYS A 112 -6.97 -10.12 9.73
C LYS A 112 -7.99 -9.23 9.04
N MET A 113 -7.91 -7.91 9.25
CA MET A 113 -8.76 -6.95 8.57
C MET A 113 -8.61 -7.02 7.05
N LEU A 114 -7.37 -7.12 6.54
CA LEU A 114 -7.10 -7.29 5.11
C LEU A 114 -7.74 -8.58 4.55
N LEU A 115 -7.62 -9.70 5.28
CA LEU A 115 -8.25 -10.97 4.89
C LEU A 115 -9.78 -10.89 4.89
N THR A 116 -10.37 -10.23 5.90
CA THR A 116 -11.82 -9.97 5.93
C THR A 116 -12.25 -9.18 4.70
N MET A 117 -11.53 -8.11 4.33
CA MET A 117 -11.82 -7.35 3.11
C MET A 117 -11.71 -8.20 1.84
N ALA A 118 -10.73 -9.12 1.78
CA ALA A 118 -10.54 -10.02 0.65
C ALA A 118 -11.58 -11.16 0.59
N SER A 119 -12.15 -11.55 1.73
CA SER A 119 -13.17 -12.61 1.80
C SER A 119 -14.57 -12.13 1.46
N ASP A 120 -14.86 -10.84 1.64
CA ASP A 120 -16.15 -10.26 1.28
C ASP A 120 -16.28 -10.21 -0.24
N VAL A 121 -17.07 -11.13 -0.81
CA VAL A 121 -17.33 -11.22 -2.25
C VAL A 121 -17.99 -9.94 -2.80
N ASN A 122 -18.80 -9.27 -1.99
CA ASN A 122 -19.54 -8.06 -2.38
C ASN A 122 -18.70 -6.78 -2.27
N SER A 123 -17.61 -6.82 -1.52
CA SER A 123 -16.70 -5.67 -1.40
C SER A 123 -16.06 -5.33 -2.74
N THR A 124 -16.08 -4.03 -3.06
CA THR A 124 -15.44 -3.43 -4.24
C THR A 124 -14.04 -2.87 -3.94
N ILE A 125 -13.57 -2.97 -2.68
CA ILE A 125 -12.27 -2.45 -2.25
C ILE A 125 -11.14 -3.23 -2.95
N ILE A 126 -11.23 -4.56 -2.90
CA ILE A 126 -10.30 -5.49 -3.57
C ILE A 126 -11.07 -6.14 -4.72
N ARG A 127 -10.55 -6.06 -5.95
CA ARG A 127 -11.22 -6.65 -7.11
C ARG A 127 -11.30 -8.16 -6.97
N LEU A 128 -12.36 -8.76 -7.47
CA LEU A 128 -12.61 -10.21 -7.35
C LEU A 128 -11.40 -11.06 -7.78
N GLN A 129 -10.73 -10.69 -8.87
CA GLN A 129 -9.55 -11.36 -9.40
C GLN A 129 -8.28 -11.21 -8.54
N ASP A 130 -8.20 -10.16 -7.71
CA ASP A 130 -7.03 -9.84 -6.88
C ASP A 130 -7.20 -10.42 -5.45
N LYS A 131 -8.41 -10.85 -5.08
CA LYS A 131 -8.71 -11.46 -3.76
C LYS A 131 -7.83 -12.68 -3.46
N PRO A 132 -7.63 -13.66 -4.37
CA PRO A 132 -6.76 -14.81 -4.11
C PRO A 132 -5.32 -14.42 -3.79
N SER A 133 -4.78 -13.41 -4.48
CA SER A 133 -3.41 -12.92 -4.26
C SER A 133 -3.21 -12.43 -2.83
N VAL A 134 -4.23 -11.84 -2.20
CA VAL A 134 -4.16 -11.43 -0.79
C VAL A 134 -3.85 -12.61 0.12
N PHE A 135 -4.60 -13.71 -0.01
CA PHE A 135 -4.38 -14.91 0.79
C PHE A 135 -2.98 -15.50 0.55
N THR A 136 -2.53 -15.52 -0.70
CA THR A 136 -1.19 -15.98 -1.06
C THR A 136 -0.10 -15.10 -0.44
N HIS A 137 -0.21 -13.78 -0.53
CA HIS A 137 0.81 -12.87 0.00
C HIS A 137 0.87 -12.88 1.52
N VAL A 138 -0.28 -12.88 2.20
CA VAL A 138 -0.32 -13.02 3.67
C VAL A 138 0.24 -14.39 4.07
N GLY A 139 -0.22 -15.48 3.45
CA GLY A 139 0.22 -16.85 3.75
C GLY A 139 1.68 -17.15 3.42
N SER A 140 2.32 -16.38 2.53
CA SER A 140 3.75 -16.52 2.23
C SER A 140 4.66 -16.09 3.40
N ARG A 141 4.13 -15.35 4.38
CA ARG A 141 4.89 -14.79 5.51
C ARG A 141 4.75 -15.63 6.76
N ILE A 142 5.79 -15.66 7.59
CA ILE A 142 5.85 -16.49 8.82
C ILE A 142 4.65 -16.23 9.74
N ILE A 143 4.34 -14.96 10.00
CA ILE A 143 3.19 -14.57 10.85
C ILE A 143 1.86 -14.89 10.15
N GLY A 144 1.78 -14.61 8.84
CA GLY A 144 0.54 -14.77 8.08
C GLY A 144 0.13 -16.23 7.84
N LYS A 145 1.06 -17.19 7.83
CA LYS A 145 0.74 -18.63 7.75
C LYS A 145 -0.26 -19.05 8.82
N LYS A 146 0.00 -18.68 10.07
CA LYS A 146 -0.90 -19.03 11.19
C LYS A 146 -2.25 -18.35 11.04
N ILE A 147 -2.26 -17.05 10.69
CA ILE A 147 -3.49 -16.27 10.52
C ILE A 147 -4.37 -16.85 9.40
N ILE A 148 -3.76 -17.27 8.29
CA ILE A 148 -4.48 -17.87 7.15
C ILE A 148 -5.10 -19.21 7.54
N LEU A 149 -4.36 -20.06 8.28
CA LEU A 149 -4.91 -21.33 8.76
C LEU A 149 -6.11 -21.05 9.69
N ASP A 150 -5.96 -20.17 10.68
CA ASP A 150 -7.04 -19.75 11.58
C ASP A 150 -8.24 -19.09 10.84
N PHE A 151 -8.06 -18.66 9.59
CA PHE A 151 -9.14 -18.08 8.78
C PHE A 151 -10.01 -19.14 8.09
N PHE A 152 -9.44 -20.32 7.77
CA PHE A 152 -10.14 -21.39 7.06
C PHE A 152 -10.72 -22.48 7.97
N TYR A 153 -10.25 -22.58 9.21
CA TYR A 153 -10.71 -23.54 10.22
C TYR A 153 -11.64 -22.85 11.24
#